data_AF-A0A4V1VJG4-F1
#
_entry.id   AF-A0A4V1VJG4-F1
#
_cell.length_a   1.000
_cell.length_b   1.000
_cell.length_c   1.000
_cell.angle_alpha   90.00
_cell.angle_beta   90.00
_cell.angle_gamma   90.00
#
_symmetry.space_group_name_H-M   'P 1'
#
loop_
_entity.id
_entity.type
_entity.pdbx_description
1 polymer ?
#
loop_
_entity_poly.entity_id
_entity_poly.type
_entity_poly.pdbx_seq_one_letter_code
_entity_poly.pdbx_strand_id
1 'polypeptide(L)'
;MVTSRQARGKFANAFAAFVQTDVPYKLAVMMCGFLPAQLAAAFVIWWTTRESGVVRMAVLDESLLYGLGVVAFGLVISWIATARHWPGKPVLYVALALYSSYMVHLVHVLGMWSTPYLMLVPVVAFVCGVVFGPRAGWFSLGTSTVLIVVTEVLRFSDVLEYAPAVRHDAIGASPNGWWVASAVVPLAGFVIGTFTMTMAVVLAAELQARRLDMQAETLRRSHAMIRRYVPSQV
;
A
#
# COMPACT_ATOMS: atom_id res chain seq x y z
N MET A 1 32.66 -0.03 10.70
CA MET A 1 31.93 0.43 9.48
C MET A 1 31.25 -0.78 8.84
N VAL A 2 29.92 -0.84 8.85
CA VAL A 2 29.18 -1.88 8.12
C VAL A 2 29.25 -1.55 6.63
N THR A 3 29.82 -2.44 5.82
CA THR A 3 29.90 -2.21 4.37
C THR A 3 28.50 -2.23 3.76
N SER A 4 28.25 -1.41 2.74
CA SER A 4 26.92 -1.26 2.10
C SER A 4 26.30 -2.59 1.64
N ARG A 5 27.13 -3.57 1.24
CA ARG A 5 26.68 -4.94 0.92
C ARG A 5 26.15 -5.70 2.13
N GLN A 6 26.79 -5.57 3.28
CA GLN A 6 26.40 -6.28 4.50
C GLN A 6 25.09 -5.72 5.08
N ALA A 7 24.87 -4.41 4.96
CA ALA A 7 23.60 -3.77 5.31
C ALA A 7 22.45 -4.23 4.40
N ARG A 8 22.67 -4.25 3.06
CA ARG A 8 21.68 -4.75 2.09
C ARG A 8 21.29 -6.22 2.34
N GLY A 9 22.27 -7.08 2.63
CA GLY A 9 22.02 -8.49 2.95
C GLY A 9 21.19 -8.67 4.23
N LYS A 10 21.48 -7.90 5.28
CA LYS A 10 20.69 -7.93 6.53
C LYS A 10 19.25 -7.49 6.30
N PHE A 11 19.04 -6.39 5.58
CA PHE A 11 17.71 -5.87 5.27
C PHE A 11 16.89 -6.87 4.45
N ALA A 12 17.45 -7.39 3.35
CA ALA A 12 16.73 -8.31 2.48
C ALA A 12 16.43 -9.67 3.18
N ASN A 13 17.30 -10.11 4.11
CA ASN A 13 17.00 -11.26 4.98
C ASN A 13 15.85 -10.99 5.95
N ALA A 14 15.83 -9.81 6.59
CA ALA A 14 14.74 -9.42 7.49
C ALA A 14 13.41 -9.28 6.73
N PHE A 15 13.43 -8.70 5.53
CA PHE A 15 12.25 -8.57 4.69
C PHE A 15 11.74 -9.92 4.18
N ALA A 16 12.63 -10.84 3.79
CA ALA A 16 12.24 -12.19 3.41
C ALA A 16 11.56 -12.95 4.56
N ALA A 17 12.07 -12.79 5.79
CA ALA A 17 11.44 -13.36 6.99
C ALA A 17 10.07 -12.73 7.24
N PHE A 18 9.95 -11.40 7.10
CA PHE A 18 8.70 -10.67 7.21
C PHE A 18 7.63 -11.16 6.20
N VAL A 19 7.99 -11.36 4.93
CA VAL A 19 7.05 -11.84 3.91
C VAL A 19 6.51 -13.24 4.23
N GLN A 20 7.25 -14.06 4.96
CA GLN A 20 6.83 -15.41 5.35
C GLN A 20 5.97 -15.45 6.62
N THR A 21 5.81 -14.33 7.33
CA THR A 21 4.95 -14.27 8.52
C THR A 21 3.46 -14.36 8.19
N ASP A 22 2.67 -14.71 9.22
CA ASP A 22 1.22 -14.77 9.13
C ASP A 22 0.62 -13.43 8.68
N VAL A 23 -0.43 -13.51 7.87
CA VAL A 23 -1.08 -12.34 7.27
C VAL A 23 -1.50 -11.28 8.29
N PRO A 24 -2.13 -11.60 9.45
CA PRO A 24 -2.51 -10.61 10.45
C PRO A 24 -1.30 -9.86 11.02
N TYR A 25 -0.21 -10.56 11.32
CA TYR A 25 1.01 -9.95 11.84
C TYR A 25 1.66 -9.04 10.79
N LYS A 26 1.77 -9.54 9.55
CA LYS A 26 2.27 -8.78 8.40
C LYS A 26 1.49 -7.47 8.22
N LEU A 27 0.16 -7.56 8.26
CA LEU A 27 -0.74 -6.43 8.12
C LEU A 27 -0.60 -5.44 9.29
N ALA A 28 -0.50 -5.92 10.53
CA ALA A 28 -0.29 -5.08 11.71
C ALA A 28 1.02 -4.28 11.61
N VAL A 29 2.13 -4.93 11.26
CA VAL A 29 3.43 -4.26 11.07
C VAL A 29 3.38 -3.22 9.95
N MET A 30 2.72 -3.55 8.83
CA MET A 30 2.53 -2.57 7.74
C MET A 30 1.70 -1.37 8.20
N MET A 31 0.59 -1.59 8.90
CA MET A 31 -0.27 -0.52 9.39
C MET A 31 0.45 0.33 10.46
N CYS A 32 1.30 -0.26 11.30
CA CYS A 32 2.18 0.48 12.20
C CYS A 32 3.13 1.42 11.45
N GLY A 33 3.67 0.99 10.30
CA GLY A 33 4.52 1.84 9.45
C GLY A 33 3.72 2.86 8.63
N PHE A 34 2.52 2.49 8.18
CA PHE A 34 1.67 3.35 7.36
C PHE A 34 0.99 4.44 8.17
N LEU A 35 0.65 4.22 9.44
CA LEU A 35 -0.01 5.22 10.28
C LEU A 35 0.79 6.54 10.39
N PRO A 36 2.09 6.55 10.76
CA PRO A 36 2.87 7.79 10.79
C PRO A 36 3.05 8.40 9.40
N ALA A 37 3.18 7.58 8.34
CA ALA A 37 3.25 8.08 6.98
C ALA A 37 1.92 8.74 6.53
N GLN A 38 0.79 8.16 6.91
CA GLN A 38 -0.55 8.68 6.66
C GLN A 38 -0.79 9.98 7.44
N LEU A 39 -0.35 10.06 8.69
CA LEU A 39 -0.40 11.28 9.50
C LEU A 39 0.45 12.40 8.87
N ALA A 40 1.67 12.08 8.44
CA ALA A 40 2.53 13.06 7.76
C ALA A 40 1.92 13.53 6.45
N ALA A 41 1.41 12.61 5.62
CA ALA A 41 0.74 12.95 4.37
C ALA A 41 -0.53 13.79 4.62
N ALA A 42 -1.37 13.41 5.58
CA ALA A 42 -2.56 14.16 5.96
C ALA A 42 -2.22 15.57 6.46
N PHE A 43 -1.18 15.70 7.29
CA PHE A 43 -0.70 17.00 7.76
C PHE A 43 -0.22 17.88 6.61
N VAL A 44 0.59 17.33 5.69
CA VAL A 44 1.06 18.07 4.51
C VAL A 44 -0.12 18.52 3.65
N ILE A 45 -1.07 17.63 3.35
CA ILE A 45 -2.27 17.96 2.57
C ILE A 45 -3.06 19.05 3.28
N TRP A 46 -3.35 18.87 4.56
CA TRP A 46 -4.10 19.84 5.37
C TRP A 46 -3.43 21.22 5.38
N TRP A 47 -2.12 21.27 5.67
CA TRP A 47 -1.37 22.52 5.73
C TRP A 47 -1.36 23.24 4.38
N THR A 48 -0.97 22.53 3.33
CA THR A 48 -0.83 23.10 1.98
C THR A 48 -2.16 23.52 1.39
N THR A 49 -3.23 22.76 1.60
CA THR A 49 -4.57 23.13 1.13
C THR A 49 -5.15 24.30 1.94
N ARG A 50 -4.89 24.36 3.25
CA ARG A 50 -5.29 25.49 4.10
C ARG A 50 -4.67 26.79 3.61
N GLU A 51 -3.36 26.80 3.34
CA GLU A 51 -2.65 27.95 2.77
C GLU A 51 -3.10 28.25 1.34
N SER A 52 -3.54 27.23 0.58
CA SER A 52 -3.97 27.42 -0.80
C SER A 52 -5.29 28.19 -0.94
N GLY A 53 -6.20 28.10 0.03
CA GLY A 53 -7.53 28.71 0.00
C GLY A 53 -8.51 28.13 -1.03
N VAL A 54 -8.08 27.20 -1.89
CA VAL A 54 -8.89 26.62 -2.98
C VAL A 54 -9.77 25.44 -2.55
N VAL A 55 -9.64 24.98 -1.30
CA VAL A 55 -10.38 23.82 -0.76
C VAL A 55 -11.33 24.22 0.37
N ARG A 56 -12.52 23.61 0.40
CA ARG A 56 -13.44 23.61 1.54
C ARG A 56 -12.87 22.70 2.64
N MET A 57 -12.27 23.30 3.67
CA MET A 57 -11.60 22.57 4.75
C MET A 57 -12.49 21.54 5.46
N ALA A 58 -13.77 21.83 5.67
CA ALA A 58 -14.68 20.89 6.35
C ALA A 58 -14.75 19.52 5.64
N VAL A 59 -14.90 19.52 4.30
CA VAL A 59 -14.96 18.29 3.49
C VAL A 59 -13.61 17.57 3.50
N LEU A 60 -12.51 18.34 3.45
CA LEU A 60 -11.17 17.78 3.50
C LEU A 60 -10.85 17.15 4.86
N ASP A 61 -11.19 17.81 5.96
CA ASP A 61 -10.96 17.33 7.32
C ASP A 61 -11.67 15.99 7.55
N GLU A 62 -12.94 15.88 7.12
CA GLU A 62 -13.67 14.61 7.14
C GLU A 62 -12.98 13.51 6.33
N SER A 63 -12.49 13.85 5.14
CA SER A 63 -11.79 12.92 4.26
C SER A 63 -10.47 12.43 4.88
N LEU A 64 -9.69 13.35 5.46
CA LEU A 64 -8.41 13.02 6.12
C LEU A 64 -8.64 12.16 7.38
N LEU A 65 -9.67 12.48 8.16
CA LEU A 65 -10.09 11.68 9.31
C LEU A 65 -10.55 10.29 8.88
N TYR A 66 -11.28 10.16 7.78
CA TYR A 66 -11.67 8.87 7.24
C TYR A 66 -10.45 8.02 6.88
N GLY A 67 -9.45 8.60 6.21
CA GLY A 67 -8.18 7.92 5.89
C GLY A 67 -7.42 7.45 7.13
N LEU A 68 -7.30 8.30 8.14
CA LEU A 68 -6.68 7.94 9.42
C LEU A 68 -7.48 6.83 10.13
N GLY A 69 -8.81 6.93 10.11
CA GLY A 69 -9.71 5.93 10.67
C GLY A 69 -9.56 4.57 10.02
N VAL A 70 -9.43 4.51 8.69
CA VAL A 70 -9.20 3.26 7.95
C VAL A 70 -7.87 2.61 8.34
N VAL A 71 -6.77 3.38 8.41
CA VAL A 71 -5.46 2.84 8.79
C VAL A 71 -5.44 2.41 10.25
N ALA A 72 -6.01 3.21 11.15
CA ALA A 72 -6.10 2.89 12.57
C ALA A 72 -6.98 1.65 12.81
N PHE A 73 -8.13 1.55 12.14
CA PHE A 73 -8.98 0.37 12.20
C PHE A 73 -8.24 -0.86 11.68
N GLY A 74 -7.56 -0.74 10.53
CA GLY A 74 -6.72 -1.79 9.95
C GLY A 74 -5.64 -2.27 10.94
N LEU A 75 -5.00 -1.35 11.66
CA LEU A 75 -4.03 -1.69 12.71
C LEU A 75 -4.69 -2.46 13.86
N VAL A 76 -5.77 -1.93 14.42
CA VAL A 76 -6.46 -2.51 15.58
C VAL A 76 -6.99 -3.91 15.26
N ILE A 77 -7.69 -4.06 14.12
CA ILE A 77 -8.25 -5.35 13.73
C ILE A 77 -7.16 -6.39 13.45
N SER A 78 -6.03 -5.96 12.88
CA SER A 78 -4.88 -6.85 12.62
C SER A 78 -4.18 -7.27 13.90
N TRP A 79 -4.06 -6.36 14.87
CA TRP A 79 -3.51 -6.66 16.18
C TRP A 79 -4.38 -7.65 16.95
N ILE A 80 -5.70 -7.41 16.98
CA ILE A 80 -6.68 -8.33 17.59
C ILE A 80 -6.63 -9.69 16.90
N ALA A 81 -6.61 -9.72 15.57
CA ALA A 81 -6.54 -10.96 14.80
C ALA A 81 -5.26 -11.74 15.06
N THR A 82 -4.12 -11.04 15.25
CA THR A 82 -2.85 -11.67 15.64
C THR A 82 -2.94 -12.26 17.04
N ALA A 83 -3.43 -11.49 18.01
CA ALA A 83 -3.55 -11.94 19.40
C ALA A 83 -4.56 -13.08 19.59
N ARG A 84 -5.60 -13.15 18.77
CA ARG A 84 -6.66 -14.16 18.83
C ARG A 84 -6.50 -15.29 17.80
N HIS A 85 -5.40 -15.31 17.04
CA HIS A 85 -5.14 -16.30 15.99
C HIS A 85 -6.30 -16.44 14.99
N TRP A 86 -6.93 -15.33 14.62
CA TRP A 86 -8.02 -15.32 13.64
C TRP A 86 -7.51 -15.66 12.22
N PRO A 87 -8.38 -16.21 11.35
CA PRO A 87 -8.02 -16.43 9.96
C PRO A 87 -7.64 -15.10 9.30
N GLY A 88 -6.44 -15.02 8.73
CA GLY A 88 -5.92 -13.75 8.21
C GLY A 88 -6.52 -13.28 6.89
N LYS A 89 -7.10 -14.19 6.09
CA LYS A 89 -7.66 -13.83 4.77
C LYS A 89 -8.85 -12.86 4.87
N PRO A 90 -9.89 -13.10 5.70
CA PRO A 90 -10.97 -12.13 5.89
C PRO A 90 -10.48 -10.76 6.37
N VAL A 91 -9.57 -10.73 7.34
CA VAL A 91 -9.02 -9.48 7.90
C VAL A 91 -8.30 -8.67 6.82
N LEU A 92 -7.50 -9.33 5.99
CA LEU A 92 -6.84 -8.71 4.85
C LEU A 92 -7.87 -8.10 3.88
N TYR A 93 -8.86 -8.86 3.43
CA TYR A 93 -9.81 -8.35 2.44
C TYR A 93 -10.69 -7.22 2.97
N VAL A 94 -11.05 -7.24 4.26
CA VAL A 94 -11.75 -6.11 4.90
C VAL A 94 -10.86 -4.86 4.91
N ALA A 95 -9.59 -5.00 5.33
CA ALA A 95 -8.65 -3.87 5.32
C ALA A 95 -8.41 -3.32 3.91
N LEU A 96 -8.27 -4.19 2.91
CA LEU A 96 -8.12 -3.79 1.50
C LEU A 96 -9.37 -3.08 0.97
N ALA A 97 -10.56 -3.58 1.27
CA ALA A 97 -11.81 -2.96 0.83
C ALA A 97 -11.97 -1.55 1.42
N LEU A 98 -11.72 -1.38 2.72
CA LEU A 98 -11.77 -0.08 3.40
C LEU A 98 -10.71 0.89 2.87
N TYR A 99 -9.51 0.40 2.57
CA TYR A 99 -8.47 1.25 2.01
C TYR A 99 -8.77 1.64 0.56
N SER A 100 -9.27 0.70 -0.26
CA SER A 100 -9.77 0.99 -1.60
C SER A 100 -10.90 2.02 -1.58
N SER A 101 -11.85 1.93 -0.65
CA SER A 101 -12.92 2.93 -0.52
C SER A 101 -12.40 4.29 -0.09
N TYR A 102 -11.41 4.36 0.80
CA TYR A 102 -10.75 5.61 1.13
C TYR A 102 -10.04 6.24 -0.09
N MET A 103 -9.30 5.44 -0.88
CA MET A 103 -8.66 5.95 -2.09
C MET A 103 -9.68 6.53 -3.08
N VAL A 104 -10.78 5.81 -3.35
CA VAL A 104 -11.83 6.29 -4.26
C VAL A 104 -12.54 7.52 -3.69
N HIS A 105 -12.81 7.55 -2.38
CA HIS A 105 -13.38 8.71 -1.70
C HIS A 105 -12.48 9.95 -1.85
N LEU A 106 -11.17 9.82 -1.63
CA LEU A 106 -10.22 10.92 -1.79
C LEU A 106 -10.22 11.46 -3.23
N VAL A 107 -10.22 10.55 -4.20
CA VAL A 107 -10.27 10.90 -5.63
C VAL A 107 -11.60 11.58 -5.98
N HIS A 108 -12.73 11.13 -5.43
CA HIS A 108 -14.03 11.76 -5.62
C HIS A 108 -14.07 13.18 -5.04
N VAL A 109 -13.65 13.33 -3.78
CA VAL A 109 -13.69 14.59 -3.03
C VAL A 109 -12.86 15.68 -3.72
N LEU A 110 -11.69 15.32 -4.25
CA LEU A 110 -10.78 16.24 -4.93
C LEU A 110 -10.99 16.33 -6.45
N GLY A 111 -11.83 15.45 -7.02
CA GLY A 111 -12.12 15.36 -8.45
C GLY A 111 -11.34 14.27 -9.17
N MET A 112 -12.07 13.33 -9.78
CA MET A 112 -11.54 12.13 -10.45
C MET A 112 -10.66 12.43 -11.67
N TRP A 113 -10.90 13.55 -12.36
CA TRP A 113 -10.29 13.85 -13.67
C TRP A 113 -9.22 14.94 -13.62
N SER A 114 -9.13 15.64 -12.49
CA SER A 114 -8.25 16.81 -12.32
C SER A 114 -7.10 16.57 -11.36
N THR A 115 -6.98 15.36 -10.78
CA THR A 115 -6.01 15.13 -9.71
C THR A 115 -5.06 13.94 -9.97
N PRO A 116 -3.77 14.09 -9.62
CA PRO A 116 -2.82 12.99 -9.73
C PRO A 116 -3.11 11.84 -8.75
N TYR A 117 -4.04 12.01 -7.83
CA TYR A 117 -4.44 10.98 -6.86
C TYR A 117 -5.07 9.74 -7.49
N LEU A 118 -5.63 9.84 -8.70
CA LEU A 118 -6.12 8.67 -9.44
C LEU A 118 -5.00 7.63 -9.68
N MET A 119 -3.75 8.09 -9.83
CA MET A 119 -2.59 7.20 -9.98
C MET A 119 -2.30 6.37 -8.73
N LEU A 120 -2.78 6.78 -7.55
CA LEU A 120 -2.59 6.00 -6.33
C LEU A 120 -3.34 4.66 -6.37
N VAL A 121 -4.52 4.63 -7.01
CA VAL A 121 -5.38 3.43 -7.07
C VAL A 121 -4.64 2.20 -7.63
N PRO A 122 -4.05 2.23 -8.85
CA PRO A 122 -3.31 1.09 -9.37
C PRO A 122 -2.01 0.80 -8.60
N VAL A 123 -1.38 1.83 -8.03
CA VAL A 123 -0.12 1.67 -7.28
C VAL A 123 -0.36 0.94 -5.95
N VAL A 124 -1.46 1.23 -5.25
CA VAL A 124 -1.89 0.49 -4.05
C VAL A 124 -2.15 -0.97 -4.40
N ALA A 125 -2.92 -1.24 -5.45
CA ALA A 125 -3.21 -2.61 -5.88
C ALA A 125 -1.92 -3.39 -6.19
N PHE A 126 -0.93 -2.73 -6.80
CA PHE A 126 0.38 -3.31 -7.06
C PHE A 126 1.12 -3.65 -5.76
N VAL A 127 1.22 -2.72 -4.80
CA VAL A 127 1.84 -2.99 -3.48
C VAL A 127 1.16 -4.15 -2.77
N CYS A 128 -0.17 -4.19 -2.77
CA CYS A 128 -0.95 -5.29 -2.18
C CYS A 128 -0.65 -6.63 -2.87
N GLY A 129 -0.58 -6.64 -4.20
CA GLY A 129 -0.24 -7.81 -5.00
C GLY A 129 1.15 -8.36 -4.70
N VAL A 130 2.12 -7.45 -4.53
CA VAL A 130 3.52 -7.79 -4.26
C VAL A 130 3.69 -8.34 -2.83
N VAL A 131 3.00 -7.77 -1.83
CA VAL A 131 3.23 -8.10 -0.41
C VAL A 131 2.35 -9.25 0.10
N PHE A 132 1.11 -9.32 -0.36
CA PHE A 132 0.11 -10.30 0.07
C PHE A 132 -0.25 -11.34 -0.99
N GLY A 133 0.33 -11.20 -2.19
CA GLY A 133 0.16 -12.11 -3.31
C GLY A 133 -0.86 -11.62 -4.35
N PRO A 134 -0.88 -12.23 -5.55
CA PRO A 134 -1.59 -11.70 -6.72
C PRO A 134 -3.09 -11.51 -6.48
N ARG A 135 -3.72 -12.40 -5.71
CA ARG A 135 -5.15 -12.35 -5.41
C ARG A 135 -5.53 -11.10 -4.61
N ALA A 136 -4.67 -10.65 -3.69
CA ALA A 136 -4.88 -9.43 -2.93
C ALA A 136 -4.81 -8.19 -3.83
N GLY A 137 -3.86 -8.18 -4.77
CA GLY A 137 -3.74 -7.11 -5.77
C GLY A 137 -4.95 -7.02 -6.68
N TRP A 138 -5.39 -8.16 -7.25
CA TRP A 138 -6.60 -8.21 -8.07
C TRP A 138 -7.87 -7.84 -7.30
N PHE A 139 -7.98 -8.27 -6.04
CA PHE A 139 -9.09 -7.89 -5.18
C PHE A 139 -9.14 -6.38 -4.93
N SER A 140 -8.00 -5.76 -4.59
CA SER A 140 -7.92 -4.32 -4.37
C SER A 140 -8.24 -3.56 -5.65
N LEU A 141 -7.69 -3.98 -6.80
CA LEU A 141 -7.97 -3.36 -8.09
C LEU A 141 -9.46 -3.46 -8.43
N GLY A 142 -10.04 -4.66 -8.37
CA GLY A 142 -11.44 -4.91 -8.67
C GLY A 142 -12.38 -4.12 -7.76
N THR A 143 -12.11 -4.09 -6.45
CA THR A 143 -12.89 -3.32 -5.48
C THR A 143 -12.84 -1.83 -5.81
N SER A 144 -11.64 -1.28 -6.08
CA SER A 144 -11.49 0.12 -6.47
C SER A 144 -12.21 0.43 -7.79
N THR A 145 -12.12 -0.44 -8.80
CA THR A 145 -12.83 -0.28 -10.08
C THR A 145 -14.33 -0.25 -9.89
N VAL A 146 -14.90 -1.18 -9.12
CA VAL A 146 -16.34 -1.19 -8.81
C VAL A 146 -16.75 0.09 -8.12
N LEU A 147 -16.00 0.53 -7.11
CA LEU A 147 -16.30 1.76 -6.38
C LEU A 147 -16.19 3.02 -7.26
N ILE A 148 -15.21 3.10 -8.16
CA ILE A 148 -15.11 4.19 -9.14
C ILE A 148 -16.34 4.19 -10.05
N VAL A 149 -16.72 3.04 -10.62
CA VAL A 149 -17.89 2.94 -11.49
C VAL A 149 -19.17 3.35 -10.76
N VAL A 150 -19.38 2.86 -9.54
CA VAL A 150 -20.54 3.24 -8.72
C VAL A 150 -20.55 4.74 -8.45
N THR A 151 -19.40 5.32 -8.09
CA THR A 151 -19.28 6.75 -7.80
C THR A 151 -19.56 7.60 -9.04
N GLU A 152 -19.03 7.19 -10.21
CA GLU A 152 -19.29 7.87 -11.48
C GLU A 152 -20.76 7.75 -11.91
N VAL A 153 -21.40 6.59 -11.76
CA VAL A 153 -22.83 6.40 -12.06
C VAL A 153 -23.69 7.30 -11.17
N LEU A 154 -23.41 7.34 -9.86
CA LEU A 154 -24.12 8.22 -8.93
C LEU A 154 -23.89 9.71 -9.26
N ARG A 155 -22.69 10.06 -9.73
CA ARG A 155 -22.38 11.42 -10.20
C ARG A 155 -23.17 11.77 -11.46
N PHE A 156 -23.21 10.89 -12.47
CA PHE A 156 -23.98 11.13 -13.70
C PHE A 156 -25.49 11.12 -13.49
N SER A 157 -25.96 10.54 -12.38
CA SER A 157 -27.37 10.54 -11.98
C SER A 157 -27.73 11.72 -11.06
N ASP A 158 -26.84 12.71 -10.92
CA ASP A 158 -26.98 13.88 -10.05
C ASP A 158 -27.23 13.57 -8.56
N VAL A 159 -26.85 12.35 -8.10
CA VAL A 159 -26.95 11.96 -6.69
C VAL A 159 -25.73 12.42 -5.88
N LEU A 160 -24.55 12.46 -6.51
CA LEU A 160 -23.30 12.92 -5.90
C LEU A 160 -22.74 14.15 -6.62
N GLU A 161 -22.33 15.16 -5.85
CA GLU A 161 -21.65 16.35 -6.36
C GLU A 161 -20.24 16.01 -6.86
N TYR A 162 -19.80 16.61 -7.96
CA TYR A 162 -18.42 16.44 -8.45
C TYR A 162 -17.45 17.32 -7.67
N ALA A 163 -16.34 16.74 -7.19
CA ALA A 163 -15.25 17.46 -6.52
C ALA A 163 -15.71 18.42 -5.40
N PRO A 164 -16.49 17.93 -4.40
CA PRO A 164 -17.14 18.76 -3.39
C PRO A 164 -16.17 19.56 -2.51
N ALA A 165 -14.90 19.14 -2.40
CA ALA A 165 -13.90 19.90 -1.66
C ALA A 165 -13.34 21.08 -2.45
N VAL A 166 -13.43 21.10 -3.77
CA VAL A 166 -12.76 22.11 -4.60
C VAL A 166 -13.66 23.34 -4.78
N ARG A 167 -13.14 24.54 -4.48
CA ARG A 167 -13.84 25.80 -4.72
C ARG A 167 -13.63 26.23 -6.16
N HIS A 168 -14.63 26.02 -7.02
CA HIS A 168 -14.57 26.34 -8.45
C HIS A 168 -14.16 27.79 -8.75
N ASP A 169 -14.55 28.75 -7.91
CA ASP A 169 -14.25 30.17 -8.09
C ASP A 169 -12.78 30.53 -7.84
N ALA A 170 -12.01 29.67 -7.16
CA ALA A 170 -10.66 29.97 -6.69
C ALA A 170 -9.54 29.39 -7.60
N ILE A 171 -9.86 28.39 -8.44
CA ILE A 171 -8.85 27.70 -9.27
C ILE A 171 -8.36 28.59 -10.43
N GLY A 172 -9.23 29.43 -10.98
CA GLY A 172 -8.91 30.31 -12.11
C GLY A 172 -8.21 31.62 -11.73
N ALA A 173 -8.20 31.99 -10.44
CA ALA A 173 -7.85 33.34 -10.00
C ALA A 173 -6.39 33.52 -9.53
N SER A 174 -5.64 32.45 -9.26
CA SER A 174 -4.23 32.58 -8.89
C SER A 174 -3.46 31.27 -9.07
N PRO A 175 -2.28 31.25 -9.73
CA PRO A 175 -1.38 30.11 -9.72
C PRO A 175 -0.78 29.97 -8.31
N ASN A 176 -1.49 29.26 -7.42
CA ASN A 176 -1.07 29.08 -6.05
C ASN A 176 -0.19 27.83 -5.92
N GLY A 177 1.12 28.02 -5.76
CA GLY A 177 2.10 26.94 -5.61
C GLY A 177 1.79 25.98 -4.45
N TRP A 178 1.05 26.44 -3.43
CA TRP A 178 0.59 25.58 -2.34
C TRP A 178 -0.41 24.51 -2.78
N TRP A 179 -1.28 24.81 -3.74
CA TRP A 179 -2.18 23.82 -4.32
C TRP A 179 -1.41 22.70 -5.02
N VAL A 180 -0.40 23.07 -5.81
CA VAL A 180 0.49 22.09 -6.47
C VAL A 180 1.26 21.27 -5.44
N ALA A 181 1.79 21.91 -4.40
CA ALA A 181 2.50 21.23 -3.33
C ALA A 181 1.62 20.19 -2.60
N SER A 182 0.33 20.50 -2.42
CA SER A 182 -0.63 19.60 -1.78
C SER A 182 -0.78 18.27 -2.52
N ALA A 183 -0.68 18.30 -3.85
CA ALA A 183 -0.76 17.11 -4.68
C ALA A 183 0.61 16.44 -4.86
N VAL A 184 1.65 17.23 -5.16
CA VAL A 184 2.97 16.69 -5.55
C VAL A 184 3.71 16.07 -4.37
N VAL A 185 3.70 16.68 -3.18
CA VAL A 185 4.49 16.18 -2.04
C VAL A 185 4.00 14.82 -1.55
N PRO A 186 2.69 14.60 -1.29
CA PRO A 186 2.19 13.29 -0.89
C PRO A 186 2.34 12.25 -2.00
N LEU A 187 2.11 12.64 -3.26
CA LEU A 187 2.29 11.74 -4.40
C LEU A 187 3.74 11.28 -4.53
N ALA A 188 4.71 12.19 -4.44
CA ALA A 188 6.13 11.86 -4.49
C ALA A 188 6.52 10.93 -3.34
N GLY A 189 6.07 11.23 -2.11
CA GLY A 189 6.29 10.36 -0.96
C GLY A 189 5.71 8.96 -1.17
N PHE A 190 4.50 8.87 -1.74
CA PHE A 190 3.85 7.60 -2.04
C PHE A 190 4.57 6.79 -3.13
N VAL A 191 5.00 7.45 -4.21
CA VAL A 191 5.77 6.82 -5.29
C VAL A 191 7.12 6.32 -4.78
N ILE A 192 7.85 7.14 -4.02
CA ILE A 192 9.13 6.76 -3.41
C ILE A 192 8.94 5.57 -2.46
N GLY A 193 7.91 5.62 -1.60
CA GLY A 193 7.57 4.52 -0.69
C GLY A 193 7.26 3.22 -1.43
N THR A 194 6.43 3.29 -2.48
CA THR A 194 6.08 2.13 -3.30
C THR A 194 7.29 1.56 -4.03
N PHE A 195 8.13 2.41 -4.61
CA PHE A 195 9.35 1.98 -5.29
C PHE A 195 10.31 1.28 -4.30
N THR A 196 10.46 1.84 -3.10
CA THR A 196 11.30 1.28 -2.03
C THR A 196 10.78 -0.08 -1.59
N MET A 197 9.46 -0.22 -1.40
CA MET A 197 8.82 -1.49 -1.04
C MET A 197 8.97 -2.54 -2.14
N THR A 198 8.78 -2.14 -3.40
CA THR A 198 8.94 -3.02 -4.56
C THR A 198 10.38 -3.52 -4.67
N MET A 199 11.36 -2.63 -4.53
CA MET A 199 12.77 -3.00 -4.51
C MET A 199 13.10 -3.94 -3.34
N ALA A 200 12.53 -3.72 -2.16
CA ALA A 200 12.71 -4.64 -1.03
C ALA A 200 12.20 -6.06 -1.35
N VAL A 201 11.06 -6.15 -2.04
CA VAL A 201 10.48 -7.44 -2.44
C VAL A 201 11.31 -8.13 -3.51
N VAL A 202 11.77 -7.39 -4.53
CA VAL A 202 12.66 -7.94 -5.56
C VAL A 202 13.94 -8.49 -4.92
N LEU A 203 14.59 -7.73 -4.03
CA LEU A 203 15.78 -8.18 -3.32
C LEU A 203 15.52 -9.43 -2.46
N ALA A 204 14.36 -9.52 -1.81
CA ALA A 204 13.99 -10.70 -1.05
C ALA A 204 13.71 -11.92 -1.95
N ALA A 205 13.08 -11.72 -3.10
CA ALA A 205 12.84 -12.77 -4.08
C ALA A 205 14.13 -13.32 -4.68
N GLU A 206 15.09 -12.43 -5.02
CA GLU A 206 16.43 -12.83 -5.48
C GLU A 206 17.17 -13.67 -4.43
N LEU A 207 17.08 -13.30 -3.15
CA LEU A 207 17.67 -14.08 -2.07
C LEU A 207 17.00 -15.44 -1.89
N GLN A 208 15.67 -15.51 -2.01
CA GLN A 208 14.94 -16.78 -1.95
C GLN A 208 15.32 -17.69 -3.12
N ALA A 209 15.41 -17.16 -4.34
CA ALA A 209 15.85 -17.91 -5.51
C ALA A 209 17.25 -18.51 -5.31
N ARG A 210 18.22 -17.69 -4.86
CA ARG A 210 19.59 -18.19 -4.58
C ARG A 210 19.61 -19.28 -3.50
N ARG A 211 18.78 -19.18 -2.47
CA ARG A 211 18.69 -20.21 -1.41
C ARG A 211 18.09 -21.50 -1.96
N LEU A 212 17.08 -21.42 -2.82
CA LEU A 212 16.49 -22.57 -3.49
C LEU A 212 17.52 -23.29 -4.38
N ASP A 213 18.31 -22.53 -5.15
CA ASP A 213 19.36 -23.09 -5.99
C ASP A 213 20.44 -23.81 -5.16
N MET A 214 20.88 -23.21 -4.04
CA MET A 214 21.84 -23.84 -3.13
C MET A 214 21.29 -25.11 -2.47
N GLN A 215 20.01 -25.12 -2.08
CA GLN A 215 19.36 -26.30 -1.51
C GLN A 215 19.20 -27.41 -2.55
N ALA A 216 18.80 -27.08 -3.77
CA ALA A 216 18.68 -28.04 -4.87
C ALA A 216 20.04 -28.67 -5.22
N GLU A 217 21.11 -27.87 -5.24
CA GLU A 217 22.47 -28.36 -5.48
C GLU A 217 22.96 -29.26 -4.33
N THR A 218 22.69 -28.88 -3.07
CA THR A 218 23.02 -29.70 -1.91
C THR A 218 22.29 -31.05 -1.96
N LEU A 219 21.00 -31.05 -2.30
CA LEU A 219 20.19 -32.26 -2.44
C LEU A 219 20.74 -33.18 -3.55
N ARG A 220 21.13 -32.61 -4.70
CA ARG A 220 21.76 -33.35 -5.81
C ARG A 220 23.06 -34.01 -5.37
N ARG A 221 23.91 -33.29 -4.64
CA ARG A 221 25.17 -33.83 -4.09
C ARG A 221 24.92 -34.94 -3.09
N SER A 222 23.96 -34.78 -2.19
CA SER A 222 23.57 -35.82 -1.24
C SER A 222 23.04 -37.07 -1.95
N HIS A 223 22.18 -36.93 -2.96
CA HIS A 223 21.71 -38.05 -3.78
C HIS A 223 22.85 -38.74 -4.55
N ALA A 224 23.80 -37.98 -5.10
CA ALA A 224 24.96 -38.54 -5.78
C ALA A 224 25.86 -39.33 -4.81
N MET A 225 26.07 -38.82 -3.59
CA MET A 225 26.80 -39.54 -2.54
C MET A 225 26.07 -40.81 -2.11
N ILE A 226 24.76 -40.75 -1.83
CA ILE A 226 23.97 -41.92 -1.45
C ILE A 226 24.04 -42.99 -2.56
N ARG A 227 23.85 -42.61 -3.83
CA ARG A 227 23.99 -43.56 -4.96
C ARG A 227 25.39 -44.16 -5.08
N ARG A 228 26.43 -43.43 -4.68
CA ARG A 228 27.82 -43.91 -4.75
C ARG A 228 28.20 -44.82 -3.57
N TYR A 229 27.62 -44.63 -2.39
CA TYR A 229 27.96 -45.36 -1.16
C TYR A 229 26.93 -46.43 -0.74
N VAL A 230 25.71 -46.40 -1.28
CA VAL A 230 24.65 -47.41 -1.09
C VAL A 230 24.48 -48.41 -2.28
N PRO A 231 25.44 -48.65 -3.20
CA PRO A 231 25.34 -49.79 -4.12
C PRO A 231 25.87 -51.11 -3.53
N SER A 232 26.42 -51.15 -2.32
CA SER A 232 27.04 -52.36 -1.74
C SER A 232 26.26 -53.03 -0.60
N GLN A 233 24.97 -52.74 -0.43
CA GLN A 233 24.13 -53.32 0.64
C GLN A 233 22.91 -54.13 0.13
N VAL A 234 22.89 -54.51 -1.15
CA VAL A 234 21.88 -55.43 -1.70
C VAL A 234 22.59 -56.59 -2.39
#